data_AF-A0A0P9D102-F1
#
_entry.id   AF-A0A0P9D102-F1
#
_cell.length_a   1.000
_cell.length_b   1.000
_cell.length_c   1.000
_cell.angle_alpha   90.00
_cell.angle_beta   90.00
_cell.angle_gamma   90.00
#
_symmetry.space_group_name_H-M   'P 1'
#
loop_
_entity.id
_entity.type
_entity.pdbx_description
1 polymer ?
#
loop_
_entity_poly.entity_id
_entity_poly.type
_entity_poly.pdbx_seq_one_letter_code
_entity_poly.pdbx_strand_id
1 'polypeptide(L)'
;MPDWKNWIAAAAGLAEEQIDALKRRLDARIGSEPLHIAAYDGFGTPERLALTGRVLEAPGLRAPAEADSAWRNLANMYRRFESDEIAGARVRAHVGGASYETRTDEEGFFSFSIAPAEP
;
A
#
# COMPACT_ATOMS: atom_id res chain seq x y z
N MET A 1 -19.90 -12.24 34.21
CA MET A 1 -20.40 -11.92 32.85
C MET A 1 -19.45 -12.57 31.86
N PRO A 2 -19.90 -13.12 30.73
CA PRO A 2 -18.98 -13.74 29.78
C PRO A 2 -18.15 -12.63 29.11
N ASP A 3 -16.82 -12.74 29.17
CA ASP A 3 -15.88 -11.78 28.56
C ASP A 3 -15.78 -12.01 27.05
N TRP A 4 -16.90 -11.83 26.37
CA TRP A 4 -17.02 -11.89 24.91
C TRP A 4 -16.07 -10.91 24.22
N LYS A 5 -15.72 -9.80 24.89
CA LYS A 5 -14.76 -8.81 24.41
C LYS A 5 -13.34 -9.37 24.24
N ASN A 6 -12.89 -10.17 25.21
CA ASN A 6 -11.56 -10.78 25.16
C ASN A 6 -11.50 -11.90 24.12
N TRP A 7 -12.64 -12.59 23.89
CA TRP A 7 -12.74 -13.63 22.88
C TRP A 7 -12.76 -13.06 21.45
N ILE A 8 -13.46 -11.94 21.23
CA ILE A 8 -13.41 -11.22 19.94
C ILE A 8 -12.02 -10.63 19.69
N ALA A 9 -11.38 -10.04 20.69
CA ALA A 9 -10.02 -9.50 20.55
C ALA A 9 -8.98 -10.59 20.26
N ALA A 10 -9.06 -11.73 20.95
CA ALA A 10 -8.20 -12.89 20.68
C ALA A 10 -8.48 -13.52 19.30
N ALA A 11 -9.75 -13.57 18.88
CA ALA A 11 -10.13 -14.02 17.55
C ALA A 11 -9.66 -13.06 16.45
N ALA A 12 -9.61 -11.75 16.71
CA ALA A 12 -9.11 -10.74 15.78
C ALA A 12 -7.60 -10.89 15.53
N GLY A 13 -6.79 -10.99 16.59
CA GLY A 13 -5.33 -11.14 16.44
C GLY A 13 -4.90 -12.48 15.81
N LEU A 14 -5.62 -13.58 16.10
CA LEU A 14 -5.38 -14.88 15.45
C LEU A 14 -5.91 -14.95 14.00
N ALA A 15 -6.82 -14.05 13.64
CA ALA A 15 -7.33 -13.93 12.29
C ALA A 15 -6.40 -13.09 11.40
N GLU A 16 -5.81 -12.00 11.90
CA GLU A 16 -4.90 -11.13 11.13
C GLU A 16 -3.73 -11.91 10.51
N GLU A 17 -2.95 -12.65 11.31
CA GLU A 17 -1.79 -13.38 10.79
C GLU A 17 -2.16 -14.47 9.77
N GLN A 18 -3.32 -15.11 9.95
CA GLN A 18 -3.81 -16.16 9.06
C GLN A 18 -4.43 -15.60 7.78
N ILE A 19 -5.11 -14.46 7.87
CA ILE A 19 -5.64 -13.71 6.73
C ILE A 19 -4.48 -13.19 5.89
N ASP A 20 -3.45 -12.63 6.51
CA ASP A 20 -2.23 -12.19 5.85
C ASP A 20 -1.52 -13.33 5.09
N ALA A 21 -1.38 -14.49 5.74
CA ALA A 21 -0.78 -15.66 5.11
C ALA A 21 -1.63 -16.20 3.95
N LEU A 22 -2.95 -16.09 4.05
CA LEU A 22 -3.88 -16.47 3.00
C LEU A 22 -3.85 -15.49 1.83
N LYS A 23 -3.83 -14.17 2.10
CA LYS A 23 -3.63 -13.09 1.11
C LYS A 23 -2.36 -13.32 0.31
N ARG A 24 -1.21 -13.44 0.98
CA ARG A 24 0.09 -13.72 0.33
C ARG A 24 0.06 -14.97 -0.56
N ARG A 25 -0.66 -16.03 -0.15
CA ARG A 25 -0.82 -17.25 -0.95
C ARG A 25 -1.74 -17.05 -2.16
N LEU A 26 -2.74 -16.18 -2.04
CA LEU A 26 -3.64 -15.81 -3.10
C LEU A 26 -2.91 -14.95 -4.14
N ASP A 27 -2.15 -13.95 -3.71
CA ASP A 27 -1.37 -13.04 -4.58
C ASP A 27 -0.29 -13.81 -5.35
N ALA A 28 0.37 -14.77 -4.69
CA ALA A 28 1.33 -15.66 -5.34
C ALA A 28 0.71 -16.56 -6.42
N ARG A 29 -0.62 -16.76 -6.40
CA ARG A 29 -1.35 -17.63 -7.34
C ARG A 29 -2.10 -16.88 -8.42
N ILE A 30 -2.44 -15.61 -8.19
CA ILE A 30 -3.21 -14.74 -9.11
C ILE A 30 -2.31 -13.71 -9.82
N GLY A 31 -1.12 -13.45 -9.29
CA GLY A 31 -0.18 -12.41 -9.75
C GLY A 31 -0.26 -11.19 -8.82
N SER A 32 0.88 -10.54 -8.56
CA SER A 32 0.93 -9.31 -7.77
C SER A 32 0.14 -8.21 -8.44
N GLU A 33 -0.75 -7.54 -7.71
CA GLU A 33 -1.45 -6.37 -8.23
C GLU A 33 -0.44 -5.29 -8.67
N PRO A 34 -0.74 -4.46 -9.68
CA PRO A 34 0.17 -3.40 -10.11
C PRO A 34 0.47 -2.45 -8.95
N LEU A 35 1.75 -2.12 -8.75
CA LEU A 35 2.13 -1.12 -7.75
C LEU A 35 1.76 0.29 -8.24
N HIS A 36 1.20 1.09 -7.33
CA HIS A 36 0.90 2.50 -7.54
C HIS A 36 1.72 3.35 -6.56
N ILE A 37 2.38 4.39 -7.10
CA ILE A 37 3.07 5.39 -6.30
C ILE A 37 2.19 6.64 -6.24
N ALA A 38 1.64 6.92 -5.08
CA ALA A 38 0.96 8.18 -4.77
C ALA A 38 2.01 9.19 -4.27
N ALA A 39 2.60 9.96 -5.19
CA ALA A 39 3.52 11.04 -4.84
C ALA A 39 2.73 12.25 -4.28
N TYR A 40 3.25 12.85 -3.21
CA TYR A 40 2.70 14.07 -2.63
C TYR A 40 3.45 15.30 -3.10
N ASP A 41 2.88 16.48 -2.84
CA ASP A 41 3.54 17.74 -3.10
C ASP A 41 4.84 17.84 -2.30
N GLY A 42 5.95 17.93 -3.03
CA GLY A 42 7.28 18.13 -2.48
C GLY A 42 7.66 19.60 -2.35
N PHE A 43 8.76 19.86 -1.65
CA PHE A 43 9.33 21.20 -1.52
C PHE A 43 10.80 21.19 -1.92
N GLY A 44 11.29 22.28 -2.49
CA GLY A 44 12.67 22.34 -2.99
C GLY A 44 13.30 23.73 -2.86
N THR A 45 14.59 23.73 -2.60
CA THR A 45 15.53 24.84 -2.82
C THR A 45 16.69 24.34 -3.67
N PRO A 46 17.57 25.22 -4.20
CA PRO A 46 18.79 24.79 -4.90
C PRO A 46 19.67 23.82 -4.10
N GLU A 47 19.59 23.84 -2.77
CA GLU A 47 20.42 23.01 -1.88
C GLU A 47 19.71 21.73 -1.41
N ARG A 48 18.37 21.67 -1.47
CA ARG A 48 17.61 20.55 -0.91
C ARG A 48 16.26 20.35 -1.57
N LEU A 49 15.96 19.11 -1.93
CA LEU A 49 14.64 18.64 -2.34
C LEU A 49 14.07 17.65 -1.30
N ALA A 50 12.83 17.86 -0.91
CA ALA A 50 12.04 16.96 -0.09
C ALA A 50 10.94 16.33 -0.95
N LEU A 51 10.98 15.00 -1.10
CA LEU A 51 9.97 14.23 -1.81
C LEU A 51 9.38 13.19 -0.88
N THR A 52 8.06 13.11 -0.82
CA THR A 52 7.35 12.11 -0.04
C THR A 52 6.23 11.51 -0.86
N GLY A 53 5.75 10.35 -0.42
CA GLY A 53 4.63 9.68 -1.04
C GLY A 53 4.38 8.35 -0.40
N ARG A 54 3.52 7.56 -1.04
CA ARG A 54 3.14 6.24 -0.57
C ARG A 54 3.11 5.22 -1.71
N VAL A 55 3.48 3.98 -1.43
CA VAL A 55 3.37 2.85 -2.36
C VAL A 55 2.18 2.00 -1.93
N LEU A 56 1.27 1.79 -2.87
CA LEU A 56 0.01 1.07 -2.69
C LEU A 56 -0.11 -0.02 -3.74
N GLU A 57 -0.86 -1.08 -3.46
CA GLU A 57 -1.40 -1.93 -4.52
C GLU A 57 -2.52 -1.18 -5.25
N ALA A 58 -2.56 -1.33 -6.57
CA ALA A 58 -3.65 -0.83 -7.39
C ALA A 58 -4.58 -2.00 -7.75
N PRO A 59 -5.61 -2.29 -6.93
CA PRO A 59 -6.58 -3.28 -7.31
C PRO A 59 -7.22 -2.86 -8.64
N GLY A 60 -7.20 -3.77 -9.60
CA GLY A 60 -7.87 -3.61 -10.88
C GLY A 60 -9.38 -3.58 -10.67
N LEU A 61 -9.89 -2.45 -10.16
CA LEU A 61 -11.29 -2.31 -9.77
C LEU A 61 -12.16 -2.27 -11.02
N ARG A 62 -12.72 -3.42 -11.38
CA ARG A 62 -13.71 -3.52 -12.44
C ARG A 62 -14.99 -2.78 -12.02
N ALA A 63 -15.58 -2.05 -12.97
CA ALA A 63 -16.90 -1.44 -12.77
C ALA A 63 -17.95 -2.55 -12.47
N PRO A 64 -18.91 -2.31 -11.56
CA PRO A 64 -19.97 -3.27 -11.30
C PRO A 64 -20.76 -3.54 -12.58
N ALA A 65 -21.01 -4.81 -12.89
CA ALA A 65 -21.91 -5.20 -13.98
C ALA A 65 -23.29 -5.57 -13.40
N GLU A 66 -24.38 -5.35 -14.15
CA GLU A 66 -25.75 -5.68 -13.70
C GLU A 66 -25.94 -7.18 -13.34
N ALA A 67 -25.08 -8.06 -13.88
CA ALA A 67 -25.07 -9.49 -13.60
C ALA A 67 -24.17 -9.90 -12.41
N ASP A 68 -23.62 -8.95 -11.64
CA ASP A 68 -22.78 -9.25 -10.49
C ASP A 68 -23.59 -9.70 -9.27
N SER A 69 -23.18 -10.80 -8.63
CA SER A 69 -23.82 -11.26 -7.41
C SER A 69 -23.56 -10.29 -6.27
N ALA A 70 -24.52 -10.18 -5.33
CA ALA A 70 -24.40 -9.31 -4.17
C ALA A 70 -23.10 -9.53 -3.36
N TRP A 71 -22.66 -10.79 -3.22
CA TRP A 71 -21.39 -11.13 -2.58
C TRP A 71 -20.16 -10.63 -3.34
N ARG A 72 -20.16 -10.68 -4.68
CA ARG A 72 -19.07 -10.15 -5.51
C ARG A 72 -19.01 -8.63 -5.43
N ASN A 73 -20.17 -7.96 -5.40
CA ASN A 73 -20.25 -6.52 -5.19
C ASN A 73 -19.75 -6.11 -3.80
N LEU A 74 -20.10 -6.87 -2.76
CA LEU A 74 -19.60 -6.62 -1.40
C LEU A 74 -18.08 -6.80 -1.32
N ALA A 75 -17.52 -7.86 -1.90
CA ALA A 75 -16.08 -8.08 -1.95
C ALA A 75 -15.34 -6.98 -2.75
N ASN A 76 -15.90 -6.53 -3.87
CA ASN A 76 -15.36 -5.41 -4.64
C ASN A 76 -15.43 -4.09 -3.88
N MET A 77 -16.49 -3.89 -3.08
CA MET A 77 -16.61 -2.71 -2.22
C MET A 77 -15.58 -2.76 -1.10
N TYR A 78 -15.36 -3.92 -0.46
CA TYR A 78 -14.32 -4.09 0.55
C TYR A 78 -12.92 -3.80 -0.01
N ARG A 79 -12.57 -4.33 -1.18
CA ARG A 79 -11.31 -4.02 -1.90
C ARG A 79 -11.16 -2.56 -2.33
N ARG A 80 -12.23 -1.77 -2.33
CA ARG A 80 -12.16 -0.31 -2.57
C ARG A 80 -11.81 0.47 -1.30
N PHE A 81 -12.15 -0.08 -0.13
CA PHE A 81 -11.86 0.52 1.16
C PHE A 81 -10.50 0.08 1.69
N GLU A 82 -10.10 -1.14 1.38
CA GLU A 82 -8.76 -1.65 1.67
C GLU A 82 -7.77 -1.04 0.67
N SER A 83 -6.90 -0.15 1.16
CA SER A 83 -5.72 0.28 0.40
C SER A 83 -4.58 -0.60 0.88
N ASP A 84 -4.24 -1.64 0.12
CA ASP A 84 -3.17 -2.56 0.50
C ASP A 84 -1.83 -1.80 0.44
N GLU A 85 -1.30 -1.52 1.63
CA GLU A 85 -0.04 -0.81 1.87
C GLU A 85 1.13 -1.74 1.57
N ILE A 86 2.13 -1.26 0.82
CA ILE A 86 3.32 -2.06 0.53
C ILE A 86 4.46 -1.65 1.44
N ALA A 87 4.68 -2.42 2.50
CA ALA A 87 5.82 -2.27 3.38
C ALA A 87 7.14 -2.71 2.72
N GLY A 88 8.23 -1.98 2.99
CA GLY A 88 9.57 -2.33 2.54
C GLY A 88 9.82 -2.24 1.03
N ALA A 89 8.88 -1.69 0.24
CA ALA A 89 9.05 -1.43 -1.18
C ALA A 89 10.28 -0.57 -1.41
N ARG A 90 11.15 -1.00 -2.34
CA ARG A 90 12.29 -0.19 -2.75
C ARG A 90 11.80 0.88 -3.73
N VAL A 91 11.94 2.14 -3.32
CA VAL A 91 11.56 3.31 -4.11
C VAL A 91 12.83 3.99 -4.62
N ARG A 92 12.84 4.39 -5.90
CA ARG A 92 13.97 5.09 -6.51
C ARG A 92 13.53 6.45 -7.08
N ALA A 93 14.11 7.52 -6.57
CA ALA A 93 13.96 8.87 -7.13
C ALA A 93 15.12 9.18 -8.09
N HIS A 94 14.82 9.88 -9.18
CA HIS A 94 15.83 10.36 -10.13
C HIS A 94 15.76 11.88 -10.18
N VAL A 95 16.88 12.54 -9.87
CA VAL A 95 16.99 14.01 -9.78
C VAL A 95 18.34 14.42 -10.37
N GLY A 96 18.34 15.33 -11.35
CA GLY A 96 19.57 15.90 -11.91
C GLY A 96 20.57 14.85 -12.42
N GLY A 97 20.10 13.74 -12.99
CA GLY A 97 20.94 12.63 -13.46
C GLY A 97 21.46 11.68 -12.37
N ALA A 98 21.22 11.98 -11.08
CA ALA A 98 21.53 11.10 -9.97
C ALA A 98 20.31 10.27 -9.55
N SER A 99 20.55 9.10 -8.94
CA SER A 99 19.53 8.21 -8.41
C SER A 99 19.67 8.06 -6.91
N TYR A 100 18.53 8.07 -6.22
CA TYR A 100 18.45 7.91 -4.76
C TYR A 100 17.47 6.80 -4.46
N GLU A 101 17.78 5.96 -3.47
CA GLU A 101 16.92 4.85 -3.06
C GLU A 101 16.50 4.98 -1.60
N THR A 102 15.28 4.59 -1.32
CA THR A 102 14.74 4.44 0.03
C THR A 102 13.81 3.23 0.08
N ARG A 103 13.29 2.93 1.27
CA ARG A 103 12.26 1.91 1.46
C ARG A 103 11.03 2.52 2.11
N THR A 104 9.88 1.95 1.79
CA THR A 104 8.65 2.30 2.49
C THR A 104 8.64 1.74 3.90
N ASP A 105 7.97 2.44 4.82
CA ASP A 105 7.65 1.95 6.16
C ASP A 105 6.48 0.96 6.15
N GLU A 106 6.01 0.55 7.33
CA GLU A 106 4.93 -0.42 7.51
C GLU A 106 3.62 0.04 6.87
N GLU A 107 3.39 1.35 6.78
CA GLU A 107 2.19 1.94 6.16
C GLU A 107 2.37 2.28 4.67
N GLY A 108 3.50 1.90 4.09
CA GLY A 108 3.81 2.13 2.68
C GLY A 108 4.35 3.54 2.38
N PHE A 109 4.65 4.39 3.36
CA PHE A 109 5.17 5.73 3.12
C PHE A 109 6.67 5.72 2.82
N PHE A 110 7.11 6.59 1.92
CA PHE A 110 8.52 6.87 1.68
C PHE A 110 8.84 8.36 1.77
N SER A 111 10.10 8.67 2.07
CA SER A 111 10.62 10.03 2.10
C SER A 111 12.04 10.09 1.56
N PHE A 112 12.33 11.15 0.81
CA PHE A 112 13.64 11.51 0.32
C PHE A 112 14.01 12.92 0.79
N SER A 113 15.27 13.09 1.20
CA SER A 113 15.90 14.38 1.42
C SER A 113 17.17 14.42 0.58
N ILE A 114 17.08 15.05 -0.59
CA ILE A 114 18.12 15.03 -1.62
C ILE A 114 18.81 16.38 -1.65
N ALA A 115 20.14 16.41 -1.64
CA ALA A 115 20.92 17.59 -2.00
C ALA A 115 21.29 17.48 -3.49
N PRO A 116 20.60 18.20 -4.39
CA PRO A 116 20.86 18.07 -5.81
C PRO A 116 22.23 18.70 -6.16
N ALA A 117 22.92 18.13 -7.15
CA ALA A 117 24.23 18.64 -7.58
C ALA A 117 24.11 19.99 -8.32
N GLU A 118 22.96 20.25 -8.93
CA GLU A 118 22.62 21.46 -9.65
C GLU A 118 21.18 21.88 -9.28
N PRO A 119 20.85 23.19 -9.28
CA PRO A 119 19.51 23.70 -8.94
C PRO A 119 18.40 23.29 -9.90
#